data_AF-A0A6L5YXP2-F1
#
_entry.id   AF-A0A6L5YXP2-F1
#
_cell.length_a   1.000
_cell.length_b   1.000
_cell.length_c   1.000
_cell.angle_alpha   90.00
_cell.angle_beta   90.00
_cell.angle_gamma   90.00
#
_symmetry.space_group_name_H-M   'P 1'
#
loop_
_entity.id
_entity.type
_entity.pdbx_description
1 polymer ?
#
loop_
_entity_poly.entity_id
_entity_poly.type
_entity_poly.pdbx_seq_one_letter_code
_entity_poly.pdbx_strand_id
1 'polypeptide(L)' 'MRFLMGARAGRQAVYLLRDDRAHDLTARFDGVGPDLEGLIAQPELLSRIAGTPDPGAAVPVAEITPALPVGRPPSI' A
#
# COMPACT_ATOMS: atom_id res chain seq x y z
N MET A 1 0.60 -2.31 11.80
CA MET A 1 0.12 -1.64 10.57
C MET A 1 -0.52 -2.68 9.67
N ARG A 2 -1.54 -2.31 8.90
CA ARG A 2 -2.22 -3.23 7.97
C ARG A 2 -2.16 -2.64 6.57
N PHE A 3 -1.74 -3.43 5.60
CA PHE A 3 -1.67 -3.02 4.19
C PHE A 3 -2.72 -3.76 3.37
N LEU A 4 -3.17 -3.11 2.30
CA LEU A 4 -4.04 -3.69 1.29
C LEU A 4 -3.45 -3.37 -0.08
N MET A 5 -3.21 -4.40 -0.88
CA MET A 5 -3.00 -4.20 -2.30
C MET A 5 -4.35 -4.30 -2.99
N GLY A 6 -4.65 -3.34 -3.86
CA GLY A 6 -5.92 -3.34 -4.56
C GLY A 6 -5.94 -2.40 -5.76
N ALA A 7 -7.02 -2.49 -6.52
CA ALA A 7 -7.28 -1.63 -7.65
C ALA A 7 -8.40 -0.63 -7.35
N ARG A 8 -8.20 0.63 -7.73
CA ARG A 8 -9.22 1.67 -7.73
C ARG A 8 -9.14 2.44 -9.05
N ALA A 9 -10.29 2.65 -9.70
CA ALA A 9 -10.36 3.32 -11.01
C ALA A 9 -9.39 2.74 -12.06
N GLY A 10 -9.19 1.42 -12.06
CA GLY A 10 -8.29 0.72 -12.98
C GLY A 10 -6.79 0.82 -12.66
N ARG A 11 -6.40 1.51 -11.58
CA ARG A 11 -5.00 1.58 -11.13
C ARG A 11 -4.77 0.69 -9.91
N GLN A 12 -3.73 -0.14 -9.97
CA GLN A 12 -3.25 -0.89 -8.81
C GLN A 12 -2.35 -0.02 -7.94
N ALA A 13 -2.52 -0.16 -6.63
CA ALA A 13 -1.71 0.53 -5.64
C ALA A 13 -1.66 -0.25 -4.33
N VAL A 14 -0.65 0.08 -3.53
CA VAL A 14 -0.56 -0.34 -2.13
C VAL A 14 -1.19 0.73 -1.27
N TYR A 15 -2.07 0.28 -0.38
CA TYR A 15 -2.77 1.12 0.57
C TYR A 15 -2.38 0.80 2.01
N LEU A 16 -2.19 1.83 2.84
CA LEU A 16 -2.16 1.70 4.29
C LEU A 16 -3.58 1.80 4.83
N LEU A 17 -4.01 0.79 5.58
CA LEU A 17 -5.30 0.81 6.23
C LEU A 17 -5.21 1.46 7.61
N ARG A 18 -6.05 2.47 7.82
CA ARG A 18 -6.34 3.09 9.12
C ARG A 18 -7.86 3.09 9.27
N ASP A 19 -8.35 2.26 10.20
CA ASP A 19 -9.78 2.01 10.40
C ASP A 19 -10.51 1.57 9.11
N ASP A 20 -11.50 2.34 8.66
CA ASP A 20 -12.29 2.14 7.43
C ASP A 20 -11.73 2.89 6.22
N ARG A 21 -10.55 3.51 6.38
CA ARG A 21 -9.87 4.31 5.35
C ARG A 21 -8.58 3.65 4.87
N ALA A 22 -8.28 3.92 3.61
CA ALA A 22 -7.13 3.41 2.89
C ALA A 22 -6.35 4.58 2.27
N HIS A 23 -5.07 4.71 2.61
CA HIS A 23 -4.19 5.77 2.11
C HIS A 23 -3.30 5.22 1.00
N ASP A 24 -3.29 5.85 -0.18
CA ASP A 24 -2.50 5.41 -1.34
C ASP A 24 -1.00 5.68 -1.11
N LEU A 25 -0.27 4.63 -0.73
CA LEU A 25 1.16 4.72 -0.45
C LEU A 25 1.97 4.78 -1.75
N THR A 26 1.51 4.10 -2.81
CA THR A 26 2.16 4.12 -4.13
C THR A 26 2.21 5.53 -4.69
N ALA A 27 1.18 6.35 -4.47
CA ALA A 27 1.16 7.74 -4.88
C ALA A 27 1.99 8.67 -3.98
N ARG A 28 2.19 8.31 -2.71
CA ARG A 28 2.79 9.19 -1.70
C ARG A 28 4.29 8.97 -1.48
N PHE A 29 4.75 7.73 -1.61
CA PHE A 29 6.11 7.32 -1.26
C PHE A 29 6.79 6.64 -2.44
N ASP A 30 7.89 7.22 -2.89
CA ASP A 30 8.76 6.60 -3.89
C ASP A 30 9.32 5.27 -3.36
N GLY A 31 9.38 4.27 -4.24
CA GLY A 31 9.92 2.95 -3.91
C GLY A 31 8.91 1.93 -3.35
N VAL A 32 7.65 2.31 -3.12
CA VAL A 32 6.60 1.34 -2.76
C VAL A 32 6.30 0.41 -3.92
N GLY A 33 6.15 0.95 -5.14
CA GLY A 33 5.83 0.18 -6.32
C GLY A 33 4.35 -0.21 -6.43
N PRO A 34 4.01 -1.11 -7.38
CA PRO A 34 2.63 -1.49 -7.67
C PRO A 34 2.05 -2.55 -6.71
N ASP A 35 2.89 -3.19 -5.89
CA ASP A 35 2.54 -4.20 -4.89
C ASP A 35 3.44 -4.10 -3.65
N LEU A 36 3.36 -5.05 -2.71
CA LEU A 36 4.13 -4.98 -1.46
C LEU A 36 5.62 -5.30 -1.61
N GLU A 37 6.12 -5.71 -2.79
CA GLU A 37 7.51 -6.11 -2.97
C GLU A 37 8.48 -5.00 -2.58
N GLY A 38 8.19 -3.75 -2.97
CA GLY A 38 9.03 -2.59 -2.64
C GLY A 38 9.14 -2.34 -1.14
N LEU A 39 8.06 -2.58 -0.38
CA LEU A 39 8.05 -2.47 1.07
C LEU A 39 8.80 -3.62 1.76
N ILE A 40 8.67 -4.84 1.22
CA ILE A 40 9.37 -6.02 1.74
C ILE A 40 10.88 -5.88 1.54
N ALA A 41 11.30 -5.39 0.37
CA ALA A 41 12.71 -5.23 0.03
C ALA A 41 13.40 -4.06 0.79
N GLN A 42 12.64 -3.11 1.33
CA GLN A 42 13.18 -1.87 1.92
C GLN A 42 12.62 -1.63 3.34
N PRO A 43 13.21 -2.24 4.38
CA PRO A 43 12.78 -2.03 5.77
C PRO A 43 12.76 -0.56 6.21
N GLU A 44 13.69 0.26 5.69
CA GLU A 44 13.75 1.69 5.99
C GLU A 44 12.58 2.49 5.41
N LEU A 45 11.98 2.02 4.31
CA LEU A 45 10.77 2.63 3.74
C LEU A 45 9.57 2.35 4.66
N LEU A 46 9.49 1.13 5.21
CA LEU A 46 8.46 0.76 6.17
C LEU A 46 8.54 1.61 7.45
N SER A 47 9.75 1.82 7.99
CA SER A 47 9.98 2.68 9.15
C SER A 47 9.56 4.13 8.90
N ARG A 48 9.85 4.66 7.70
CA ARG A 48 9.41 6.01 7.28
C ARG A 48 7.89 6.12 7.21
N ILE A 49 7.21 5.14 6.63
CA ILE A 49 5.75 5.13 6.55
C ILE A 49 5.14 5.01 7.96
N ALA A 50 5.71 4.18 8.83
CA ALA A 50 5.26 4.00 10.20
C ALA A 50 5.36 5.30 11.02
N GLY A 51 6.44 6.06 10.83
CA GLY A 51 6.66 7.34 11.49
C GLY A 51 5.88 8.52 10.88
N THR A 52 5.18 8.31 9.76
CA THR A 52 4.46 9.39 9.08
C THR A 52 3.07 9.62 9.72
N PRO A 53 2.82 10.81 10.32
CA PRO A 53 1.54 11.10 10.95
C PRO A 53 0.41 11.22 9.90
N ASP A 54 0.71 11.80 8.74
CA ASP A 54 -0.22 11.95 7.62
C ASP A 54 0.29 11.22 6.36
N PRO A 55 -0.20 9.99 6.10
CA PRO A 55 0.17 9.21 4.92
C PRO A 55 -0.51 9.73 3.63
N GLY A 56 -1.26 10.84 3.69
CA GLY A 56 -1.89 11.49 2.54
C GLY A 56 -3.38 11.18 2.41
N ALA A 57 -3.93 11.51 1.23
CA ALA A 57 -5.36 11.38 0.96
C ALA A 57 -5.86 9.94 1.17
N ALA A 58 -7.01 9.82 1.82
CA ALA A 58 -7.62 8.54 2.18
C ALA A 58 -8.91 8.31 1.41
N VAL A 59 -9.14 7.08 0.98
CA VAL A 59 -10.39 6.63 0.35
C VAL A 59 -11.08 5.58 1.23
N PRO A 60 -12.41 5.42 1.15
CA PRO A 60 -13.09 4.30 1.81
C PRO A 60 -12.54 2.96 1.33
N VAL A 61 -12.29 2.02 2.25
CA VAL A 61 -11.82 0.66 1.88
C VAL A 61 -12.80 -0.03 0.92
N ALA A 62 -14.09 0.24 1.05
CA ALA A 62 -15.13 -0.31 0.19
C ALA A 62 -15.02 0.11 -1.29
N GLU A 63 -14.26 1.17 -1.62
CA GLU A 63 -14.00 1.57 -3.01
C GLU A 63 -12.83 0.82 -3.67
N ILE A 64 -12.11 -0.01 -2.90
CA ILE A 64 -10.92 -0.72 -3.37
C ILE A 64 -11.30 -2.18 -3.65
N THR A 65 -11.01 -2.63 -4.87
CA THR A 65 -11.09 -4.06 -5.21
C THR A 65 -9.80 -4.74 -4.77
N PRO A 66 -9.81 -5.68 -3.80
CA PRO A 66 -8.59 -6.35 -3.35
C PRO A 66 -7.91 -7.11 -4.49
N ALA A 67 -6.58 -7.14 -4.47
CA ALA A 67 -5.76 -7.90 -5.40
C ALA A 67 -4.60 -8.59 -4.65
N LEU A 68 -3.80 -9.37 -5.38
CA LEU A 68 -2.72 -10.17 -4.80
C LEU A 68 -1.68 -9.27 -4.11
N PRO A 69 -1.30 -9.51 -2.84
CA PRO A 69 -0.38 -8.62 -2.13
C PRO A 69 1.03 -8.51 -2.74
N VAL A 70 1.51 -9.60 -3.34
CA VAL A 70 2.80 -9.69 -4.05
C VAL A 70 2.54 -10.41 -5.36
N GLY A 71 2.84 -9.77 -6.50
CA GLY A 71 2.54 -10.31 -7.82
C GLY A 71 3.45 -11.47 -8.23
N ARG A 72 4.70 -11.49 -7.76
CA ARG A 72 5.70 -12.52 -8.07
C ARG A 72 6.54 -12.87 -6.84
N PRO A 73 6.00 -13.62 -5.87
CA PRO A 73 6.77 -14.04 -4.71
C PRO A 73 7.89 -15.03 -5.11
N PRO A 74 9.06 -15.00 -4.46
CA PRO A 74 10.16 -15.92 -4.75
C PRO A 74 9.88 -17.37 -4.35
N SER A 75 8.92 -17.58 -3.43
CA SER A 75 8.40 -18.88 -2.98
C SER A 75 6.98 -18.70 -2.46
N ILE A 76 6.14 -19.75 -2.56
CA ILE A 76 4.74 -19.76 -2.08
C ILE A 76 4.57 -20.81 -1.00
#